data_AF-A0A239A1V8-F1
#
_entry.id   AF-A0A239A1V8-F1
#
_cell.length_a   1.000
_cell.length_b   1.000
_cell.length_c   1.000
_cell.angle_alpha   90.00
_cell.angle_beta   90.00
_cell.angle_gamma   90.00
#
_symmetry.space_group_name_H-M   'P 1'
#
loop_
_entity.id
_entity.type
_entity.pdbx_description
1 polymer ?
#
loop_
_entity_poly.entity_id
_entity_poly.type
_entity_poly.pdbx_seq_one_letter_code
_entity_poly.pdbx_strand_id
1 'polypeptide(L)'
;MSAVKCLHPRRSGPDDRFERLLSGWEQAIRNGNQAYSGNQDQLALQQYQLALKQAKLMLQAFVQADIQAEPCIDKILAAYVVSHHNLSDLHLRQGDLCAAACRLCEAHQCLACMCADMEVRSELREAAQRHGRRTYKALLHFHCLYQDSSSLVERTLRICGQFCTLQTPSLH
;
A
#
# COMPACT_ATOMS: atom_id res chain seq x y z
N MET A 1 55.88 5.81 -1.30
CA MET A 1 54.93 6.45 -2.23
C MET A 1 53.54 5.86 -1.97
N SER A 2 52.69 6.60 -1.25
CA SER A 2 51.32 6.20 -0.92
C SER A 2 50.42 6.30 -2.14
N ALA A 3 49.83 5.18 -2.56
CA ALA A 3 48.73 5.19 -3.51
C ALA A 3 47.42 5.50 -2.76
N VAL A 4 46.96 6.74 -2.88
CA VAL A 4 45.60 7.14 -2.50
C VAL A 4 44.63 6.37 -3.39
N LYS A 5 43.99 5.33 -2.85
CA LYS A 5 42.84 4.69 -3.50
C LYS A 5 41.71 5.73 -3.53
N CYS A 6 41.48 6.31 -4.69
CA CYS A 6 40.30 7.12 -4.97
C CYS A 6 39.04 6.29 -4.68
N LEU A 7 38.39 6.57 -3.55
CA LEU A 7 37.04 6.16 -3.23
C LEU A 7 36.10 6.78 -4.27
N HIS A 8 35.76 6.01 -5.30
CA HIS A 8 34.64 6.34 -6.15
C HIS A 8 33.36 6.13 -5.33
N PRO A 9 32.41 7.10 -5.30
CA PRO A 9 31.14 6.87 -4.64
C PRO A 9 30.42 5.73 -5.36
N ARG A 10 30.04 4.68 -4.62
CA ARG A 10 29.15 3.64 -5.15
C ARG A 10 27.90 4.37 -5.66
N ARG A 11 27.66 4.33 -6.97
CA ARG A 11 26.35 4.69 -7.53
C ARG A 11 25.34 3.79 -6.85
N SER A 12 24.37 4.38 -6.15
CA SER A 12 23.33 3.63 -5.47
C SER A 12 22.61 2.76 -6.49
N GLY A 13 22.70 1.44 -6.31
CA GLY A 13 22.01 0.50 -7.18
C GLY A 13 20.49 0.61 -7.02
N PRO A 14 19.72 0.02 -7.93
CA PRO A 14 18.27 -0.12 -7.79
C PRO A 14 17.87 -0.77 -6.45
N ASP A 15 18.64 -1.76 -5.99
CA ASP A 15 18.44 -2.41 -4.69
C ASP A 15 18.67 -1.44 -3.51
N ASP A 16 19.66 -0.54 -3.59
CA ASP A 16 19.91 0.49 -2.56
C ASP A 16 18.78 1.52 -2.49
N ARG A 17 18.07 1.76 -3.60
CA ARG A 17 16.90 2.65 -3.60
C ARG A 17 15.72 1.98 -2.90
N PHE A 18 15.45 0.71 -3.20
CA PHE A 18 14.38 -0.04 -2.56
C PHE A 18 14.58 -0.09 -1.04
N GLU A 19 15.76 -0.50 -0.58
CA GLU A 19 16.05 -0.63 0.85
C GLU A 19 15.93 0.71 1.61
N ARG A 20 16.36 1.82 0.99
CA ARG A 20 16.17 3.15 1.60
C ARG A 20 14.70 3.54 1.72
N LEU A 21 13.90 3.24 0.71
CA LEU A 21 12.46 3.52 0.74
C LEU A 21 11.74 2.63 1.77
N LEU A 22 12.11 1.35 1.83
CA LEU A 22 11.55 0.39 2.79
C LEU A 22 11.90 0.77 4.22
N SER A 23 13.18 1.03 4.50
CA SER A 23 13.64 1.45 5.84
C SER A 23 12.98 2.76 6.28
N GLY A 24 12.85 3.72 5.36
CA GLY A 24 12.09 4.95 5.63
C GLY A 24 10.63 4.66 5.96
N TRP A 25 9.98 3.76 5.22
CA TRP A 25 8.58 3.42 5.42
C TRP A 25 8.38 2.77 6.79
N GLU A 26 9.23 1.83 7.15
CA GLU A 26 9.20 1.18 8.46
C GLU A 26 9.35 2.18 9.60
N GLN A 27 10.26 3.15 9.46
CA GLN A 27 10.45 4.19 10.46
C GLN A 27 9.21 5.09 10.56
N ALA A 28 8.63 5.48 9.43
CA ALA A 28 7.42 6.29 9.40
C ALA A 28 6.23 5.55 10.04
N ILE A 29 6.04 4.25 9.76
CA ILE A 29 4.99 3.44 10.41
C ILE A 29 5.24 3.33 11.92
N ARG A 30 6.48 3.07 12.37
CA ARG A 30 6.81 3.01 13.80
C ARG A 30 6.47 4.32 14.50
N ASN A 31 6.91 5.45 13.94
CA ASN A 31 6.65 6.78 14.50
C ASN A 31 5.16 7.11 14.48
N GLY A 32 4.46 6.80 13.39
CA GLY A 32 3.03 7.02 13.23
C GLY A 32 2.21 6.22 14.24
N ASN A 33 2.55 4.94 14.44
CA ASN A 33 1.91 4.08 15.42
C ASN A 33 2.14 4.61 16.85
N GLN A 34 3.37 5.05 17.17
CA GLN A 34 3.68 5.65 18.48
C GLN A 34 2.86 6.93 18.72
N ALA A 35 2.80 7.82 17.72
CA ALA A 35 2.01 9.06 17.80
C ALA A 35 0.52 8.75 17.92
N TYR A 36 0.01 7.79 17.16
CA TYR A 36 -1.38 7.31 17.22
C TYR A 36 -1.73 6.77 18.61
N SER A 37 -0.89 5.93 19.20
CA SER A 37 -1.09 5.45 20.58
C SER A 37 -1.00 6.59 21.61
N GLY A 38 -0.22 7.62 21.34
CA GLY A 38 -0.10 8.82 22.17
C GLY A 38 -1.18 9.89 21.97
N ASN A 39 -2.22 9.62 21.16
CA ASN A 39 -3.26 10.60 20.77
C ASN A 39 -2.71 11.88 20.10
N GLN A 40 -1.52 11.78 19.48
CA GLN A 40 -0.88 12.86 18.73
C GLN A 40 -1.30 12.80 17.26
N ASP A 41 -2.60 12.99 17.01
CA ASP A 41 -3.22 12.70 15.72
C ASP A 41 -2.60 13.47 14.53
N GLN A 42 -2.20 14.73 14.74
CA GLN A 42 -1.52 15.51 13.70
C GLN A 42 -0.15 14.91 13.34
N LEU A 43 0.61 14.42 14.33
CA LEU A 43 1.89 13.77 14.08
C LEU A 43 1.67 12.40 13.44
N ALA A 44 0.68 11.62 13.89
CA ALA A 44 0.31 10.36 13.27
C ALA A 44 -0.04 10.55 11.79
N LEU A 45 -0.82 11.59 11.46
CA LEU A 45 -1.18 11.93 10.08
C LEU A 45 0.05 12.16 9.21
N GLN A 46 0.99 13.00 9.69
CA GLN A 46 2.23 13.31 8.96
C GLN A 46 3.06 12.05 8.69
N GLN A 47 3.20 11.18 9.69
CA GLN A 47 3.99 9.96 9.58
C GLN A 47 3.32 8.94 8.64
N TYR A 48 2.01 8.74 8.72
CA TYR A 48 1.30 7.83 7.81
C TYR A 48 1.25 8.36 6.37
N GLN A 49 1.17 9.68 6.15
CA GLN A 49 1.31 10.29 4.82
C GLN A 49 2.73 10.08 4.25
N LEU A 50 3.76 10.20 5.08
CA LEU A 50 5.13 9.91 4.68
C LEU A 50 5.31 8.44 4.31
N ALA A 51 4.77 7.52 5.11
CA ALA A 51 4.75 6.09 4.82
C ALA A 51 4.07 5.82 3.47
N LEU A 52 2.87 6.37 3.24
CA LEU A 52 2.15 6.19 1.98
C LEU A 52 2.96 6.72 0.78
N LYS A 53 3.63 7.86 0.95
CA LYS A 53 4.50 8.42 -0.10
C LYS A 53 5.63 7.44 -0.46
N GLN A 54 6.28 6.83 0.52
CA GLN A 54 7.35 5.87 0.26
C GLN A 54 6.84 4.57 -0.36
N ALA A 55 5.70 4.06 0.10
CA ALA A 55 5.05 2.91 -0.52
C ALA A 55 4.71 3.16 -2.00
N LYS A 56 4.17 4.33 -2.32
CA LYS A 56 3.90 4.76 -3.72
C LYS A 56 5.18 4.83 -4.56
N LEU A 57 6.28 5.35 -4.00
CA LEU A 57 7.56 5.43 -4.70
C LEU A 57 8.16 4.03 -4.96
N MET A 58 8.04 3.10 -4.02
CA MET A 58 8.49 1.71 -4.23
C MET A 58 7.66 1.02 -5.33
N LEU A 59 6.35 1.18 -5.28
CA LEU A 59 5.44 0.62 -6.28
C LEU A 59 5.71 1.19 -7.67
N GLN A 60 5.89 2.51 -7.79
CA GLN A 60 6.21 3.16 -9.05
C GLN A 60 7.54 2.64 -9.62
N ALA A 61 8.58 2.55 -8.79
CA ALA A 61 9.88 2.04 -9.20
C ALA A 61 9.79 0.57 -9.65
N PHE A 62 8.99 -0.24 -8.97
CA PHE A 62 8.76 -1.63 -9.36
C PHE A 62 8.06 -1.74 -10.72
N VAL A 63 6.97 -0.98 -10.93
CA VAL A 63 6.24 -0.96 -12.21
C VAL A 63 7.11 -0.47 -13.37
N GLN A 64 8.02 0.48 -13.11
CA GLN A 64 8.97 1.00 -14.10
C GLN A 64 10.17 0.06 -14.35
N ALA A 65 10.17 -1.14 -13.76
CA ALA A 65 11.27 -2.10 -13.81
C ALA A 65 12.62 -1.58 -13.26
N ASP A 66 12.60 -0.50 -12.48
CA ASP A 66 13.78 0.02 -11.75
C ASP A 66 14.18 -0.91 -10.60
N ILE A 67 13.33 -1.84 -10.16
CA ILE A 67 13.64 -2.78 -9.06
C ILE A 67 13.35 -4.20 -9.54
N GLN A 68 14.39 -5.03 -9.58
CA GLN A 68 14.32 -6.43 -10.02
C GLN A 68 14.41 -7.35 -8.80
N ALA A 69 13.31 -7.55 -8.08
CA ALA A 69 13.26 -8.56 -7.02
C ALA A 69 11.84 -9.10 -6.80
N GLU A 70 11.62 -10.34 -7.28
CA GLU A 70 10.47 -11.20 -6.98
C GLU A 70 10.03 -11.19 -5.49
N PRO A 71 10.93 -11.28 -4.48
CA PRO A 71 10.52 -11.27 -3.07
C PRO A 71 10.08 -9.89 -2.54
N CYS A 72 10.16 -8.82 -3.33
CA CYS A 72 9.83 -7.46 -2.88
C CYS A 72 8.37 -7.07 -3.17
N ILE A 73 7.66 -7.77 -4.05
CA ILE A 73 6.31 -7.37 -4.49
C ILE A 73 5.31 -7.37 -3.33
N ASP A 74 5.22 -8.48 -2.58
CA ASP A 74 4.32 -8.57 -1.43
C ASP A 74 4.67 -7.52 -0.37
N LYS A 75 5.96 -7.20 -0.17
CA LYS A 75 6.38 -6.13 0.76
C LYS A 75 5.89 -4.76 0.30
N ILE A 76 6.01 -4.46 -0.99
CA ILE A 76 5.56 -3.19 -1.57
C ILE A 76 4.05 -3.04 -1.43
N LEU A 77 3.29 -4.06 -1.80
CA LEU A 77 1.83 -4.04 -1.70
C LEU A 77 1.35 -4.04 -0.25
N ALA A 78 2.03 -4.76 0.65
CA ALA A 78 1.78 -4.69 2.09
C ALA A 78 2.00 -3.27 2.62
N ALA A 79 3.12 -2.64 2.28
CA ALA A 79 3.43 -1.27 2.70
C ALA A 79 2.36 -0.27 2.22
N TYR A 80 1.90 -0.43 0.97
CA TYR A 80 0.84 0.40 0.40
C TYR A 80 -0.48 0.22 1.16
N VAL A 81 -0.92 -1.02 1.37
CA VAL A 81 -2.17 -1.34 2.06
C VAL A 81 -2.14 -0.88 3.52
N VAL A 82 -1.06 -1.18 4.25
CA VAL A 82 -0.92 -0.80 5.67
C VAL A 82 -0.98 0.72 5.83
N SER A 83 -0.31 1.48 4.94
CA SER A 83 -0.33 2.94 5.03
C SER A 83 -1.73 3.52 4.84
N HIS A 84 -2.52 2.96 3.92
CA HIS A 84 -3.93 3.36 3.72
C HIS A 84 -4.83 2.98 4.88
N HIS A 85 -4.67 1.78 5.43
CA HIS A 85 -5.43 1.34 6.60
C HIS A 85 -5.14 2.21 7.82
N ASN A 86 -3.88 2.50 8.09
CA ASN A 86 -3.51 3.38 9.20
C ASN A 86 -4.07 4.80 9.05
N LEU A 87 -4.11 5.34 7.82
CA LEU A 87 -4.79 6.62 7.55
C LEU A 87 -6.30 6.52 7.74
N SER A 88 -6.91 5.39 7.34
CA SER A 88 -8.34 5.15 7.54
C SER A 88 -8.69 5.12 9.03
N ASP A 89 -7.93 4.37 9.83
CA ASP A 89 -8.13 4.26 11.28
C ASP A 89 -7.91 5.60 12.01
N LEU A 90 -7.01 6.44 11.50
CA LEU A 90 -6.83 7.81 11.99
C LEU A 90 -8.03 8.71 11.66
N HIS A 91 -8.52 8.67 10.43
CA HIS A 91 -9.71 9.43 10.05
C HIS A 91 -10.96 8.97 10.81
N LEU A 92 -11.11 7.66 11.05
CA LEU A 92 -12.17 7.12 11.90
C LEU A 92 -12.12 7.68 13.32
N ARG A 93 -10.94 7.71 13.93
CA ARG A 93 -10.75 8.31 15.26
C ARG A 93 -11.15 9.78 15.29
N GLN A 94 -10.87 10.51 14.21
CA GLN A 94 -11.21 11.93 14.06
C GLN A 94 -12.70 12.15 13.74
N GLY A 95 -13.49 11.09 13.55
CA GLY A 95 -14.90 11.16 13.16
C GLY A 95 -15.14 11.43 11.67
N ASP A 96 -14.10 11.43 10.84
CA ASP A 96 -14.20 11.66 9.40
C ASP A 96 -14.37 10.33 8.63
N LEU A 97 -15.62 9.84 8.61
CA LEU A 97 -15.99 8.61 7.90
C LEU A 97 -15.74 8.71 6.40
N CYS A 98 -15.88 9.90 5.81
CA CYS A 98 -15.68 10.10 4.38
C CYS A 98 -14.20 9.91 4.01
N ALA A 99 -13.29 10.56 4.73
CA ALA A 99 -11.87 10.41 4.51
C ALA A 99 -11.40 8.97 4.81
N ALA A 100 -11.95 8.33 5.84
CA ALA A 100 -11.65 6.93 6.15
C ALA A 100 -12.05 5.98 5.01
N ALA A 101 -13.28 6.13 4.49
CA ALA A 101 -13.79 5.37 3.36
C ALA A 101 -12.94 5.58 2.09
N CYS A 102 -12.56 6.83 1.82
CA CYS A 102 -11.71 7.19 0.67
C CYS A 102 -10.39 6.40 0.70
N ARG A 103 -9.72 6.28 1.85
CA ARG A 103 -8.45 5.53 1.95
C ARG A 103 -8.60 4.05 1.64
N LEU A 104 -9.63 3.39 2.17
CA LEU A 104 -9.87 1.98 1.89
C LEU A 104 -10.24 1.76 0.41
N CYS A 105 -11.04 2.66 -0.16
CA CYS A 105 -11.43 2.58 -1.57
C CYS A 105 -10.23 2.80 -2.50
N GLU A 106 -9.40 3.80 -2.25
CA GLU A 106 -8.16 4.06 -3.01
C GLU A 106 -7.25 2.82 -3.01
N ALA A 107 -7.07 2.21 -1.83
CA ALA A 107 -6.25 1.01 -1.70
C ALA A 107 -6.79 -0.15 -2.54
N HIS A 108 -8.09 -0.44 -2.44
CA HIS A 108 -8.71 -1.56 -3.14
C HIS A 108 -8.78 -1.34 -4.65
N GLN A 109 -9.14 -0.14 -5.10
CA GLN A 109 -9.22 0.19 -6.53
C GLN A 109 -7.85 0.06 -7.20
N CYS A 110 -6.78 0.51 -6.55
CA CYS A 110 -5.42 0.36 -7.08
C CYS A 110 -5.05 -1.12 -7.29
N LEU A 111 -5.33 -1.98 -6.31
CA LEU A 111 -5.07 -3.42 -6.42
C LEU A 111 -5.97 -4.10 -7.47
N ALA A 112 -7.24 -3.70 -7.56
CA ALA A 112 -8.17 -4.21 -8.56
C ALA A 112 -7.72 -3.88 -9.98
N CYS A 113 -7.24 -2.65 -10.22
CA CYS A 113 -6.65 -2.27 -11.51
C CYS A 113 -5.43 -3.16 -11.86
N MET A 114 -4.53 -3.40 -10.90
CA MET A 114 -3.39 -4.29 -11.13
C MET A 114 -3.81 -5.74 -11.40
N CYS A 115 -4.86 -6.24 -10.74
CA CYS A 115 -5.37 -7.58 -10.99
C CYS A 115 -5.97 -7.74 -12.40
N ALA A 116 -6.63 -6.68 -12.89
CA ALA A 116 -7.33 -6.69 -14.18
C ALA A 116 -6.41 -6.41 -15.38
N ASP A 117 -5.24 -5.81 -15.15
CA ASP A 117 -4.31 -5.43 -16.20
C ASP A 117 -3.48 -6.62 -16.69
N MET A 118 -3.76 -7.08 -17.91
CA MET A 118 -3.07 -8.23 -18.50
C MET A 118 -1.63 -7.93 -18.92
N GLU A 119 -1.26 -6.65 -19.04
CA GLU A 119 0.07 -6.21 -19.45
C GLU A 119 1.06 -6.17 -18.27
N VAL A 120 0.57 -6.14 -17.02
CA VAL A 120 1.45 -6.26 -15.86
C VAL A 120 1.94 -7.70 -15.66
N ARG A 121 3.10 -7.83 -15.03
CA ARG A 121 3.72 -9.13 -14.77
C ARG A 121 2.81 -10.05 -13.93
N SER A 122 2.87 -11.35 -14.16
CA SER A 122 1.98 -12.32 -13.54
C SER A 122 2.06 -12.32 -12.01
N GLU A 123 3.26 -12.17 -11.46
CA GLU A 123 3.52 -12.21 -10.02
C GLU A 123 2.95 -10.97 -9.32
N LEU A 124 2.95 -9.82 -10.01
CA LEU A 124 2.31 -8.61 -9.51
C LEU A 124 0.79 -8.78 -9.44
N ARG A 125 0.18 -9.40 -10.47
CA ARG A 125 -1.27 -9.69 -10.45
C ARG A 125 -1.63 -10.61 -9.29
N GLU A 126 -0.87 -11.69 -9.10
CA GLU A 126 -1.12 -12.65 -8.03
C GLU A 126 -0.98 -12.02 -6.64
N ALA A 127 0.07 -11.21 -6.44
CA ALA A 127 0.25 -10.46 -5.20
C ALA A 127 -0.89 -9.45 -4.99
N ALA A 128 -1.28 -8.72 -6.04
CA ALA A 128 -2.40 -7.79 -6.00
C ALA A 128 -3.71 -8.51 -5.65
N GLN A 129 -3.94 -9.73 -6.15
CA GLN A 129 -5.12 -10.51 -5.83
C GLN A 129 -5.14 -10.92 -4.34
N ARG A 130 -3.99 -11.38 -3.80
CA ARG A 130 -3.87 -11.73 -2.37
C ARG A 130 -4.17 -10.54 -1.47
N HIS A 131 -3.57 -9.39 -1.76
CA HIS A 131 -3.80 -8.15 -0.99
C HIS A 131 -5.21 -7.58 -1.23
N GLY A 132 -5.73 -7.72 -2.45
CA GLY A 132 -7.06 -7.27 -2.84
C GLY A 132 -8.18 -7.98 -2.07
N ARG A 133 -8.02 -9.29 -1.78
CA ARG A 133 -8.92 -10.02 -0.88
C ARG A 133 -8.96 -9.45 0.53
N ARG A 134 -7.82 -8.95 1.04
CA ARG A 134 -7.73 -8.35 2.39
C ARG A 134 -8.41 -6.98 2.41
N THR A 135 -8.16 -6.14 1.42
CA THR A 135 -8.81 -4.81 1.32
C THR A 135 -10.31 -4.92 1.03
N TYR A 136 -10.73 -5.93 0.27
CA TYR A 136 -12.15 -6.24 0.05
C TYR A 136 -12.87 -6.57 1.37
N LYS A 137 -12.29 -7.43 2.22
CA LYS A 137 -12.83 -7.72 3.55
C LYS A 137 -12.92 -6.47 4.43
N ALA A 138 -11.93 -5.58 4.35
CA ALA A 138 -11.93 -4.32 5.09
C ALA A 138 -13.05 -3.39 4.61
N LEU A 139 -13.30 -3.30 3.30
CA LEU A 139 -14.42 -2.53 2.75
C LEU A 139 -15.77 -3.10 3.15
N LEU A 140 -15.94 -4.43 3.12
CA LEU A 140 -17.17 -5.08 3.59
C LEU A 140 -17.41 -4.78 5.07
N HIS A 141 -16.36 -4.91 5.90
CA HIS A 141 -16.45 -4.61 7.32
C HIS A 141 -16.83 -3.13 7.56
N PHE A 142 -16.19 -2.21 6.84
CA PHE A 142 -16.51 -0.78 6.90
C PHE A 142 -17.97 -0.52 6.52
N HIS A 143 -18.44 -1.12 5.42
CA HIS A 143 -19.83 -0.98 4.96
C HIS A 143 -20.84 -1.50 6.00
N CYS A 144 -20.55 -2.64 6.63
CA CYS A 144 -21.42 -3.20 7.66
C CYS A 144 -21.51 -2.34 8.92
N LEU A 145 -20.41 -1.69 9.33
CA LEU A 145 -20.36 -0.84 10.51
C LEU A 145 -20.93 0.57 10.27
N TYR A 146 -20.81 1.08 9.04
CA TYR A 146 -21.12 2.46 8.69
C TYR A 146 -22.12 2.53 7.51
N GLN A 147 -23.26 1.85 7.66
CA GLN A 147 -24.24 1.57 6.60
C GLN A 147 -24.78 2.84 5.90
N ASP A 148 -24.88 3.96 6.60
CA ASP A 148 -25.36 5.24 6.06
C ASP A 148 -24.26 6.14 5.46
N SER A 149 -22.99 5.72 5.47
CA SER A 149 -21.88 6.69 5.49
C SER A 149 -21.10 6.85 4.18
N SER A 150 -21.24 5.98 3.16
CA SER A 150 -20.48 6.20 1.92
C SER A 150 -20.96 5.41 0.69
N SER A 151 -21.62 6.12 -0.24
CA SER A 151 -21.89 5.62 -1.61
C SER A 151 -20.61 5.22 -2.37
N LEU A 152 -19.44 5.72 -1.93
CA LEU A 152 -18.15 5.36 -2.48
C LEU A 152 -17.76 3.91 -2.18
N VAL A 153 -18.02 3.43 -0.96
CA VAL A 153 -17.69 2.05 -0.55
C VAL A 153 -18.54 1.07 -1.32
N GLU A 154 -19.86 1.30 -1.38
CA GLU A 154 -20.79 0.47 -2.17
C GLU A 154 -20.40 0.43 -3.65
N ARG A 155 -20.11 1.61 -4.24
CA ARG A 155 -19.66 1.70 -5.63
C ARG A 155 -18.38 0.91 -5.85
N THR A 156 -17.42 1.01 -4.92
CA THR A 156 -16.15 0.30 -5.01
C THR A 156 -16.33 -1.21 -4.90
N LEU A 157 -17.13 -1.68 -3.94
CA LEU A 157 -17.47 -3.10 -3.81
C LEU A 157 -18.14 -3.65 -5.08
N ARG A 158 -19.05 -2.88 -5.68
CA ARG A 158 -19.76 -3.28 -6.90
C ARG A 158 -18.85 -3.34 -8.13
N ILE A 159 -17.99 -2.35 -8.34
CA ILE A 159 -17.14 -2.26 -9.55
C ILE A 159 -15.91 -3.15 -9.43
N CYS A 160 -15.27 -3.16 -8.26
CA CYS A 160 -13.95 -3.77 -8.09
C CYS A 160 -13.99 -5.13 -7.37
N GLY A 161 -15.08 -5.47 -6.68
CA GLY A 161 -15.14 -6.67 -5.83
C GLY A 161 -14.84 -7.97 -6.58
N GLN A 162 -15.30 -8.06 -7.84
CA GLN A 162 -15.12 -9.25 -8.69
C GLN A 162 -13.65 -9.61 -8.98
N PHE A 163 -12.75 -8.62 -9.03
CA PHE A 163 -11.35 -8.86 -9.41
C PHE A 163 -10.55 -9.59 -8.33
N CYS A 164 -11.04 -9.58 -7.08
CA CYS A 164 -10.36 -10.20 -5.94
C CYS A 164 -11.09 -11.44 -5.42
N THR A 165 -12.37 -11.60 -5.73
CA THR A 165 -13.22 -12.70 -5.26
C THR A 165 -13.26 -13.90 -6.20
N LEU A 166 -12.94 -13.74 -7.49
CA LEU A 166 -12.87 -14.86 -8.41
C LEU A 166 -11.73 -15.80 -8.00
N GLN A 167 -12.10 -17.01 -7.58
CA GLN A 167 -11.21 -18.15 -7.62
C GLN A 167 -10.78 -18.32 -9.08
N THR A 168 -9.49 -18.52 -9.32
CA THR A 168 -9.07 -19.21 -10.54
C THR A 168 -9.94 -20.47 -10.64
N PRO A 169 -10.70 -20.69 -11.73
CA PRO A 169 -11.35 -21.97 -11.89
C PRO A 169 -10.22 -22.99 -11.89
N SER A 170 -10.23 -23.89 -10.90
CA SER A 170 -9.38 -25.08 -10.93
C SER A 170 -9.66 -25.74 -12.28
N LEU A 171 -8.68 -25.71 -13.18
CA LEU A 171 -8.69 -26.51 -14.39
C LEU A 171 -8.65 -27.97 -13.92
N HIS A 172 -9.84 -28.57 -13.82
CA HIS A 172 -10.04 -30.00 -13.74
C HIS A 172 -10.27 -30.53 -15.15
#